data_AF-A0A1E5QDM8-F1
#
_entry.id   AF-A0A1E5QDM8-F1
#
_cell.length_a   1.000
_cell.length_b   1.000
_cell.length_c   1.000
_cell.angle_alpha   90.00
_cell.angle_beta   90.00
_cell.angle_gamma   90.00
#
_symmetry.space_group_name_H-M   'P 1'
#
loop_
_entity.id
_entity.type
_entity.pdbx_description
1 polymer ?
#
loop_
_entity_poly.entity_id
_entity_poly.type
_entity_poly.pdbx_seq_one_letter_code
_entity_poly.pdbx_strand_id
1 'polypeptide(L)'
;MAVKQGLSFDALYFPTPKKMSDREDQNSFFETPSKDDKRFVEIPSDVPSPYAEPLPSGFDPMGHIHLQGRAYDSISGGRMPWWITIATWVVFGLPALFMLGLGLVEDVTFIISLFNQPEAVSGGDIAIAIVALIFRFAIPAFILYILLHWHKGKTSP
;
A
#
# COMPACT_ATOMS: atom_id res chain seq x y z
N MET A 1 -60.40 -33.67 -9.18
CA MET A 1 -59.62 -34.73 -8.49
C MET A 1 -58.30 -34.11 -8.06
N ALA A 2 -58.10 -33.90 -6.75
CA ALA A 2 -56.91 -33.27 -6.20
C ALA A 2 -56.22 -34.26 -5.25
N VAL A 3 -54.98 -34.61 -5.57
CA VAL A 3 -54.15 -35.54 -4.79
C VAL A 3 -53.39 -34.74 -3.74
N LYS A 4 -53.85 -34.80 -2.48
CA LYS A 4 -53.09 -34.35 -1.29
C LYS A 4 -52.02 -35.40 -0.97
N GLN A 5 -50.76 -35.10 -1.24
CA GLN A 5 -49.64 -35.88 -0.69
C GLN A 5 -49.31 -35.32 0.69
N GLY A 6 -49.58 -36.12 1.73
CA GLY A 6 -49.10 -35.90 3.09
C GLY A 6 -47.70 -36.50 3.22
N LEU A 7 -46.70 -35.66 3.41
CA LEU A 7 -45.36 -36.07 3.84
C LEU A 7 -45.31 -35.96 5.37
N SER A 8 -45.44 -37.11 6.02
CA SER A 8 -45.22 -37.27 7.47
C SER A 8 -43.72 -37.16 7.74
N PHE A 9 -43.31 -36.11 8.46
CA PHE A 9 -41.94 -35.89 8.92
C PHE A 9 -41.76 -36.53 10.31
N ASP A 10 -42.00 -37.83 10.39
CA ASP A 10 -41.80 -38.55 11.65
C ASP A 10 -40.32 -38.88 11.87
N ALA A 11 -39.82 -38.34 12.97
CA ALA A 11 -38.77 -38.91 13.82
C ALA A 11 -37.35 -39.04 13.24
N LEU A 12 -36.70 -37.90 12.96
CA LEU A 12 -35.24 -37.82 13.11
C LEU A 12 -34.89 -37.81 14.60
N TYR A 13 -34.52 -38.98 15.11
CA TYR A 13 -34.07 -39.21 16.47
C TYR A 13 -32.73 -38.49 16.69
N PHE A 14 -32.76 -37.27 17.23
CA PHE A 14 -31.56 -36.58 17.69
C PHE A 14 -31.17 -37.13 19.07
N PRO A 15 -30.04 -37.84 19.22
CA PRO A 15 -29.55 -38.19 20.54
C PRO A 15 -29.23 -36.90 21.29
N THR A 16 -29.87 -36.70 22.45
CA THR A 16 -29.58 -35.56 23.31
C THR A 16 -28.13 -35.65 23.79
N PRO A 17 -27.37 -34.53 23.79
CA PRO A 17 -26.00 -34.53 24.26
C PRO A 17 -25.98 -34.88 25.74
N LYS A 18 -25.31 -35.99 26.06
CA LYS A 18 -24.96 -36.40 27.43
C LYS A 18 -24.19 -35.25 28.08
N LYS A 19 -24.74 -34.67 29.16
CA LYS A 19 -24.00 -33.72 30.01
C LYS A 19 -22.80 -34.45 30.61
N MET A 20 -21.61 -34.17 30.07
CA MET A 20 -20.34 -34.41 30.77
C MET A 20 -20.21 -33.32 31.82
N SER A 21 -20.63 -33.62 33.05
CA SER A 21 -20.03 -32.99 34.22
C SER A 21 -18.62 -33.57 34.39
N ASP A 22 -17.76 -32.77 35.01
CA ASP A 22 -16.40 -33.09 35.46
C ASP A 22 -15.35 -32.46 34.53
N ARG A 23 -15.20 -31.16 34.76
CA ARG A 23 -14.20 -30.26 34.19
C ARG A 23 -13.12 -30.07 35.24
N GLU A 24 -12.31 -31.09 35.44
CA GLU A 24 -11.03 -31.02 36.15
C GLU A 24 -10.06 -31.91 35.37
N ASP A 25 -8.83 -31.44 35.16
CA ASP A 25 -7.69 -32.18 34.60
C ASP A 25 -7.44 -32.18 33.07
N GLN A 26 -7.67 -31.06 32.37
CA GLN A 26 -7.11 -30.86 31.01
C GLN A 26 -5.94 -29.87 30.92
N ASN A 27 -5.40 -29.41 32.05
CA ASN A 27 -4.28 -28.45 32.07
C ASN A 27 -2.88 -29.09 32.14
N SER A 28 -2.75 -30.43 32.11
CA SER A 28 -1.44 -31.10 32.22
C SER A 28 -0.75 -31.40 30.88
N PHE A 29 -1.40 -31.16 29.73
CA PHE A 29 -0.79 -31.46 28.43
C PHE A 29 0.20 -30.39 27.94
N PHE A 30 0.18 -29.22 28.56
CA PHE A 30 1.14 -28.15 28.32
C PHE A 30 1.96 -27.91 29.59
N GLU A 31 2.78 -28.88 29.96
CA GLU A 31 3.95 -28.56 30.77
C GLU A 31 4.74 -27.49 30.03
N THR A 32 4.72 -26.27 30.55
CA THR A 32 5.54 -25.18 30.06
C THR A 32 6.99 -25.62 30.18
N PRO A 33 7.75 -25.69 29.07
CA PRO A 33 9.14 -26.09 29.15
C PRO A 33 9.88 -25.14 30.07
N SER A 34 10.56 -25.70 31.07
CA SER A 34 11.41 -24.96 32.00
C SER A 34 12.39 -24.09 31.20
N LYS A 35 12.55 -22.85 31.65
CA LYS A 35 13.15 -21.72 30.93
C LYS A 35 14.64 -21.85 30.57
N ASP A 36 15.28 -22.98 30.86
CA ASP A 36 16.75 -23.10 30.88
C ASP A 36 17.35 -24.22 30.01
N ASP A 37 16.56 -24.93 29.21
CA ASP A 37 17.11 -25.95 28.30
C ASP A 37 16.96 -25.51 26.83
N LYS A 38 17.92 -24.70 26.34
CA LYS A 38 18.05 -24.36 24.92
C LYS A 38 18.48 -25.61 24.15
N ARG A 39 17.54 -26.51 23.89
CA ARG A 39 17.76 -27.60 22.94
C ARG A 39 17.89 -27.00 21.55
N PHE A 40 19.12 -26.96 21.06
CA PHE A 40 19.41 -26.72 19.66
C PHE A 40 18.91 -27.93 18.87
N VAL A 41 17.70 -27.82 18.34
CA VAL A 41 17.26 -28.71 17.28
C VAL A 41 17.99 -28.25 16.04
N GLU A 42 19.04 -28.96 15.65
CA GLU A 42 19.68 -28.82 14.34
C GLU A 42 18.65 -29.27 13.29
N ILE A 43 17.85 -28.31 12.83
CA ILE A 43 17.00 -28.50 11.66
C ILE A 43 17.97 -28.55 10.47
N PRO A 44 18.04 -29.66 9.71
CA PRO A 44 18.91 -29.74 8.54
C PRO A 44 18.58 -28.58 7.60
N SER A 45 19.57 -27.73 7.31
CA SER A 45 19.36 -26.43 6.65
C SER A 45 19.00 -26.50 5.18
N ASP A 46 19.08 -27.67 4.54
CA ASP A 46 18.96 -27.79 3.09
C ASP A 46 18.24 -29.07 2.71
N VAL A 47 16.92 -29.12 2.94
CA VAL A 47 16.06 -29.96 2.11
C VAL A 47 15.79 -29.13 0.85
N PRO A 48 16.44 -29.39 -0.30
CA PRO A 48 16.04 -28.75 -1.54
C PRO A 48 14.56 -29.06 -1.73
N SER A 49 13.72 -28.03 -1.74
CA SER A 49 12.28 -28.20 -1.97
C SER A 49 12.12 -29.10 -3.19
N PRO A 50 11.54 -30.31 -3.05
CA PRO A 50 11.29 -31.18 -4.20
C PRO A 50 10.27 -30.55 -5.16
N TYR A 51 9.61 -29.48 -4.71
CA TYR A 51 8.68 -28.66 -5.47
C TYR A 51 9.29 -27.29 -5.70
N ALA A 52 10.28 -27.21 -6.59
CA ALA A 52 10.41 -25.99 -7.37
C ALA A 52 9.16 -25.96 -8.25
N GLU A 53 8.10 -25.26 -7.81
CA GLU A 53 6.90 -25.11 -8.64
C GLU A 53 7.35 -24.61 -10.01
N PRO A 54 7.11 -25.37 -11.09
CA PRO A 54 7.48 -24.94 -12.43
C PRO A 54 6.77 -23.61 -12.67
N LEU A 55 7.53 -22.56 -13.00
CA LEU A 55 6.92 -21.27 -13.29
C LEU A 55 5.91 -21.48 -14.42
N PRO A 56 4.62 -21.16 -14.19
CA PRO A 56 3.60 -21.38 -15.20
C PRO A 56 3.96 -20.55 -16.43
N SER A 57 3.83 -21.14 -17.61
CA SER A 57 4.13 -20.45 -18.86
C SER A 57 3.16 -19.28 -19.03
N GLY A 58 3.68 -18.08 -19.31
CA GLY A 58 2.86 -16.90 -19.59
C GLY A 58 2.02 -16.98 -20.86
N PHE A 59 2.14 -18.06 -21.64
CA PHE A 59 1.35 -18.33 -22.84
C PHE A 59 -0.03 -18.94 -22.53
N ASP A 60 -0.22 -19.51 -21.34
CA ASP A 60 -1.53 -19.97 -20.88
C ASP A 60 -2.24 -18.80 -20.17
N PRO A 61 -3.49 -18.47 -20.54
CA PRO A 61 -4.28 -17.45 -19.83
C PRO A 61 -4.30 -17.64 -18.31
N MET A 62 -4.28 -18.87 -17.81
CA MET A 62 -4.27 -19.12 -16.37
C MET A 62 -2.92 -18.82 -15.72
N GLY A 63 -1.82 -19.08 -16.44
CA GLY A 63 -0.46 -18.75 -16.00
C GLY A 63 -0.22 -17.24 -15.93
N HIS A 64 -0.78 -16.48 -16.86
CA HIS A 64 -0.65 -15.03 -16.90
C HIS A 64 -1.27 -14.34 -15.66
N ILE A 65 -2.45 -14.80 -15.21
CA ILE A 65 -3.11 -14.29 -13.99
C ILE A 65 -2.24 -14.59 -12.76
N HIS A 66 -1.66 -15.78 -12.69
CA HIS A 66 -0.80 -16.18 -11.58
C HIS A 66 0.51 -15.36 -11.51
N LEU A 67 1.11 -15.09 -12.67
CA LEU A 67 2.30 -14.25 -12.77
C LEU A 67 2.00 -12.79 -12.41
N GLN A 68 0.86 -12.25 -12.84
CA GLN A 68 0.43 -10.90 -12.47
C GLN A 68 0.16 -10.79 -10.96
N GLY A 69 -0.56 -11.73 -10.36
CA GLY A 69 -0.82 -11.74 -8.92
C GLY A 69 0.47 -11.72 -8.10
N ARG A 70 1.45 -12.57 -8.46
CA ARG A 70 2.77 -12.61 -7.81
C ARG A 70 3.56 -11.30 -7.98
N ALA A 71 3.47 -10.68 -9.15
CA ALA A 71 4.09 -9.38 -9.40
C ALA A 71 3.45 -8.29 -8.52
N TYR A 72 2.12 -8.25 -8.42
CA TYR A 72 1.42 -7.29 -7.56
C TYR A 72 1.69 -7.52 -6.07
N ASP A 73 1.78 -8.78 -5.62
CA ASP A 73 2.18 -9.11 -4.24
C ASP A 73 3.60 -8.64 -3.92
N SER A 74 4.52 -8.73 -4.88
CA SER A 74 5.88 -8.22 -4.68
C SER A 74 5.94 -6.70 -4.56
N ILE A 75 5.01 -5.99 -5.22
CA ILE A 75 4.90 -4.52 -5.19
C ILE A 75 4.16 -4.07 -3.93
N SER A 76 3.08 -4.75 -3.53
CA SER A 76 2.28 -4.43 -2.35
C SER A 76 3.00 -4.78 -1.04
N GLY A 77 3.85 -5.80 -1.04
CA GLY A 77 4.67 -6.21 0.10
C GLY A 77 5.82 -5.26 0.46
N GLY A 78 5.93 -4.10 -0.20
CA GLY A 78 6.91 -3.06 0.14
C GLY A 78 8.36 -3.38 -0.23
N ARG A 79 8.62 -4.47 -0.97
CA ARG A 79 9.96 -4.86 -1.43
C ARG A 79 10.37 -4.14 -2.72
N MET A 80 9.97 -2.88 -2.87
CA MET A 80 10.32 -2.09 -4.04
C MET A 80 11.84 -1.86 -4.04
N PRO A 81 12.56 -2.25 -5.10
CA PRO A 81 13.99 -2.03 -5.18
C PRO A 81 14.34 -0.55 -5.03
N TRP A 82 15.32 -0.23 -4.18
CA TRP A 82 15.73 1.16 -3.89
C TRP A 82 16.10 1.97 -5.14
N TRP A 83 16.61 1.31 -6.19
CA TRP A 83 16.93 1.95 -7.46
C TRP A 83 15.69 2.47 -8.19
N ILE A 84 14.51 1.86 -8.03
CA ILE A 84 13.26 2.35 -8.62
C ILE A 84 12.83 3.66 -7.96
N THR A 85 13.04 3.79 -6.65
CA THR A 85 12.79 5.05 -5.92
C THR A 85 13.67 6.17 -6.46
N ILE A 86 14.97 5.90 -6.67
CA ILE A 86 15.89 6.88 -7.24
C ILE A 86 15.51 7.20 -8.69
N ALA A 87 15.21 6.20 -9.52
CA ALA A 87 14.82 6.41 -10.90
C ALA A 87 13.55 7.28 -10.98
N THR A 88 12.57 7.02 -10.13
CA THR A 88 11.34 7.83 -10.02
C THR A 88 11.69 9.26 -9.64
N TRP A 89 12.58 9.45 -8.66
CA TRP A 89 13.00 10.78 -8.24
C TRP A 89 13.79 11.53 -9.32
N VAL A 90 14.64 10.84 -10.10
CA VAL A 90 15.37 11.47 -11.21
C VAL A 90 14.43 11.81 -12.36
N VAL A 91 13.52 10.90 -12.73
CA VAL A 91 12.61 11.10 -13.88
C VAL A 91 11.54 12.15 -13.58
N PHE A 92 10.98 12.18 -12.37
CA PHE A 92 9.92 13.13 -12.02
C PHE A 92 10.43 14.33 -11.23
N GLY A 93 11.38 14.12 -10.32
CA GLY A 93 11.93 15.18 -9.48
C GLY A 93 12.85 16.12 -10.23
N LEU A 94 13.73 15.63 -11.12
CA LEU A 94 14.67 16.49 -11.84
C LEU A 94 13.96 17.49 -12.77
N PRO A 95 12.99 17.08 -13.62
CA PRO A 95 12.22 18.04 -14.42
C PRO A 95 11.41 19.01 -13.55
N ALA A 96 10.83 18.54 -12.45
CA ALA A 96 10.09 19.41 -11.53
C ALA A 96 11.00 20.47 -10.89
N LEU A 97 12.20 20.07 -10.45
CA LEU A 97 13.19 20.96 -9.85
C LEU A 97 13.73 21.94 -10.89
N PHE A 98 13.96 21.50 -12.13
CA PHE A 98 14.35 22.35 -13.24
C PHE A 98 13.29 23.40 -13.57
N MET A 99 12.02 23.01 -13.67
CA MET A 99 10.90 23.93 -13.90
C MET A 99 10.76 24.94 -12.77
N LEU A 100 10.94 24.51 -11.52
CA LEU A 100 10.91 25.39 -10.37
C LEU A 100 12.10 26.38 -10.40
N GLY A 101 13.29 25.91 -10.76
CA GLY A 101 14.48 26.75 -10.92
C GLY A 101 14.32 27.81 -12.01
N LEU A 102 13.83 27.43 -13.19
CA LEU A 102 13.55 28.39 -14.27
C LEU A 102 12.54 29.44 -13.85
N GLY A 103 11.47 29.02 -13.16
CA GLY A 103 10.47 29.95 -12.66
C GLY A 103 11.02 30.97 -11.67
N LEU A 104 11.90 30.54 -10.75
CA LEU A 104 12.53 31.44 -9.80
C LEU A 104 13.45 32.47 -10.49
N VAL A 105 14.13 32.07 -11.57
CA VAL A 105 14.94 33.01 -12.36
C VAL A 105 14.06 34.07 -13.01
N GLU A 106 12.95 33.67 -13.62
CA GLU A 106 11.97 34.59 -14.21
C GLU A 106 11.47 35.59 -13.16
N ASP A 107 11.06 35.11 -11.98
CA ASP A 107 10.54 35.96 -10.90
C ASP A 107 11.58 36.99 -10.46
N VAL A 108 12.83 36.57 -10.28
CA VAL A 108 13.93 37.48 -9.89
C VAL A 108 14.21 38.50 -10.98
N THR A 109 14.28 38.07 -12.25
CA THR A 109 14.52 38.99 -13.37
C THR A 109 13.38 40.00 -13.53
N PHE A 110 12.14 39.58 -13.30
CA PHE A 110 10.97 40.46 -13.31
C PHE A 110 11.01 41.48 -12.16
N ILE A 111 11.41 41.07 -10.96
CA ILE A 111 11.58 42.01 -9.84
C ILE A 111 12.67 43.02 -10.18
N ILE A 112 13.81 42.58 -10.72
CA ILE A 112 14.91 43.47 -11.11
C ILE A 112 14.47 44.44 -12.21
N SER A 113 13.73 43.99 -13.22
CA SER A 113 13.23 44.87 -14.29
C SER A 113 12.23 45.89 -13.78
N LEU A 114 11.34 45.50 -12.86
CA LEU A 114 10.40 46.40 -12.19
C LEU A 114 11.12 47.53 -11.44
N PHE A 115 12.23 47.22 -10.77
CA PHE A 115 13.02 48.21 -10.04
C PHE A 115 13.85 49.13 -10.95
N ASN A 116 14.45 48.58 -12.01
CA ASN A 116 15.36 49.35 -12.87
C ASN A 116 14.61 50.20 -13.91
N GLN A 117 13.47 49.75 -14.40
CA GLN A 117 12.71 50.40 -15.48
C GLN A 117 11.19 50.24 -15.25
N PRO A 118 10.62 50.95 -14.26
CA PRO A 118 9.21 50.78 -13.90
C PRO A 118 8.24 51.17 -15.03
N GLU A 119 8.65 52.08 -15.92
CA GLU A 119 7.82 52.52 -17.06
C GLU A 119 7.75 51.49 -18.20
N ALA A 120 8.72 50.57 -18.26
CA ALA A 120 8.80 49.55 -19.30
C ALA A 120 7.92 48.32 -19.00
N VAL A 121 7.45 48.17 -17.76
CA VAL A 121 6.62 47.06 -17.33
C VAL A 121 5.15 47.45 -17.48
N SER A 122 4.42 46.73 -18.34
CA SER A 122 3.00 46.99 -18.48
C SER A 122 2.24 46.51 -17.23
N GLY A 123 1.14 47.18 -16.89
CA GLY A 123 0.27 46.71 -15.79
C GLY A 123 -0.28 45.29 -16.03
N GLY A 124 -0.39 44.86 -17.29
CA GLY A 124 -0.77 43.50 -17.66
C GLY A 124 0.28 42.47 -17.24
N ASP A 125 1.57 42.77 -17.41
CA ASP A 125 2.67 41.89 -17.02
C ASP A 125 2.72 41.69 -15.50
N ILE A 126 2.43 42.75 -14.74
CA ILE A 126 2.33 42.68 -13.27
C ILE A 126 1.18 41.76 -12.86
N ALA A 127 0.01 41.88 -13.47
CA ALA A 127 -1.14 41.04 -13.14
C ALA A 127 -0.86 39.56 -13.45
N ILE A 128 -0.23 39.26 -14.60
CA ILE A 128 0.15 37.90 -14.99
C ILE A 128 1.18 37.33 -14.01
N ALA A 129 2.22 38.10 -13.66
CA ALA A 129 3.23 37.68 -12.71
C ALA A 129 2.65 37.36 -11.32
N ILE A 130 1.72 38.19 -10.82
CA ILE A 130 1.04 37.94 -9.53
C ILE A 130 0.21 36.65 -9.60
N VAL A 131 -0.56 36.43 -10.66
CA VAL A 131 -1.36 35.20 -10.83
C VAL A 131 -0.46 33.98 -10.89
N ALA A 132 0.64 34.03 -11.66
CA ALA A 132 1.62 32.96 -11.75
C ALA A 132 2.25 32.65 -10.40
N LEU A 133 2.58 33.67 -9.62
CA LEU A 133 3.14 33.54 -8.27
C LEU A 133 2.14 32.86 -7.32
N ILE A 134 0.86 33.27 -7.34
CA ILE A 134 -0.20 32.62 -6.55
C ILE A 134 -0.31 31.14 -6.90
N PHE A 135 -0.36 30.79 -8.19
CA PHE A 135 -0.43 29.39 -8.62
C PHE A 135 0.79 28.57 -8.17
N ARG A 136 2.00 29.14 -8.26
CA ARG A 136 3.25 28.48 -7.84
C ARG A 136 3.28 28.13 -6.35
N PHE A 137 2.65 28.93 -5.48
CA PHE A 137 2.55 28.62 -4.05
C PHE A 137 1.28 27.84 -3.66
N ALA A 138 0.16 28.06 -4.35
CA ALA A 138 -1.11 27.42 -4.04
C ALA A 138 -1.07 25.91 -4.26
N ILE A 139 -0.48 25.45 -5.37
CA ILE A 139 -0.39 24.01 -5.69
C ILE A 139 0.40 23.22 -4.62
N PRO A 140 1.65 23.59 -4.26
CA PRO A 140 2.39 22.87 -3.23
C PRO A 140 1.74 22.99 -1.85
N ALA A 141 1.15 24.13 -1.50
CA ALA A 141 0.40 24.29 -0.26
C ALA A 141 -0.83 23.36 -0.21
N PHE A 142 -1.55 23.21 -1.33
CA PHE A 142 -2.69 22.31 -1.46
C PHE A 142 -2.27 20.83 -1.37
N ILE A 143 -1.17 20.45 -2.01
CA ILE A 143 -0.60 19.10 -1.91
C ILE A 143 -0.20 18.81 -0.46
N LEU A 144 0.49 19.74 0.20
CA LEU A 144 0.86 19.61 1.61
C LEU A 144 -0.37 19.49 2.51
N TYR A 145 -1.41 20.27 2.25
CA TYR A 145 -2.68 20.19 2.96
C TYR A 145 -3.32 18.80 2.83
N ILE A 146 -3.37 18.23 1.62
CA ILE A 146 -3.88 16.87 1.39
C ILE A 146 -3.03 15.85 2.15
N LEU A 147 -1.69 15.94 2.06
CA LEU A 147 -0.79 15.02 2.75
C LEU A 147 -0.97 15.05 4.27
N LEU A 148 -1.10 16.25 4.85
CA LEU A 148 -1.35 16.42 6.29
C LEU A 148 -2.71 15.86 6.71
N HIS A 149 -3.74 16.05 5.89
CA HIS A 149 -5.07 15.51 6.18
C HIS A 149 -5.12 13.99 6.06
N TRP A 150 -4.43 13.43 5.06
CA TRP A 150 -4.35 11.98 4.85
C TRP A 150 -3.59 11.27 5.97
N HIS A 151 -2.57 11.91 6.55
CA HIS A 151 -1.84 11.34 7.69
C HIS A 151 -2.68 11.25 8.97
N LYS A 152 -3.62 12.19 9.19
CA LYS A 152 -4.48 12.18 10.39
C LYS A 152 -5.51 11.04 10.40
N GLY A 153 -5.89 10.49 9.24
CA GLY A 153 -6.88 9.41 9.15
C GLY A 153 -6.37 8.01 9.51
N LYS A 154 -5.05 7.81 9.67
CA LYS A 154 -4.44 6.50 9.95
C LYS A 154 -4.13 6.24 11.42
N THR A 155 -4.35 7.22 12.30
CA THR A 155 -4.07 7.10 13.74
C THR A 155 -5.31 6.84 14.59
N SER A 156 -6.42 6.42 13.97
CA SER A 156 -7.60 5.92 14.67
C SER A 156 -7.43 4.41 14.90
N PRO A 157 -7.20 3.93 16.14
CA PRO A 157 -7.18 2.50 16.45
C PRO A 157 -8.57 1.85 16.31
#